data_AF-C6TEL6-F1
#
_entry.id   AF-C6TEL6-F1
#
_cell.length_a   1.000
_cell.length_b   1.000
_cell.length_c   1.000
_cell.angle_alpha   90.00
_cell.angle_beta   90.00
_cell.angle_gamma   90.00
#
_symmetry.space_group_name_H-M   'P 1'
#
loop_
_entity.id
_entity.type
_entity.pdbx_description
1 polymer ?
#
loop_
_entity_poly.entity_id
_entity_poly.type
_entity_poly.pdbx_seq_one_letter_code
_entity_poly.pdbx_strand_id
1 'polypeptide(L)'
;MGLASFLSNKIQLSEMVEVFLFKRCRNVTCKHLLPVDDCDCKICSGNKGFCSSCMCPVCSNFDCASNTCSWIGCDVCSHWCHATCGIQKNLIKPGPSLKGPSGTSEMQFHCIGCGHASEMFGFVKDVFVCCAKDWGLETLMKELDCVRKIFRGSEDCKGKELHVKTDDMLLKLQTKMISPLDACNYIMQFFSYADSMSDFHTSGISSKDLPASQSNLTKDTPSLSKPNSLLPEYGYDMGYSRSHPDAMSSDLLQKDLKASILSELKNEADFHLGALLRKGGLESLESIVRIKEAEARMFQTKADEARREAEGFQRMIRTKTAQMEEEYAEKLSKLCLHETEETQRKKLDELKVLENSYFDYYKMKKRMQDEIDGLLRRMEATKQQWV
;
A
#
# COMPACT_ATOMS: atom_id res chain seq x y z
N MET A 1 -7.52 2.94 11.16
CA MET A 1 -7.96 1.54 11.11
C MET A 1 -7.73 0.90 12.46
N GLY A 2 -8.78 0.32 13.03
CA GLY A 2 -8.89 0.03 14.47
C GLY A 2 -8.30 -1.30 14.91
N LEU A 3 -8.17 -1.42 16.23
CA LEU A 3 -7.71 -2.56 17.05
C LEU A 3 -8.23 -3.95 16.63
N ALA A 4 -9.30 -4.03 15.83
CA ALA A 4 -9.93 -5.27 15.40
C ALA A 4 -9.00 -6.19 14.58
N SER A 5 -8.01 -5.67 13.84
CA SER A 5 -7.05 -6.51 13.11
C SER A 5 -6.08 -7.25 14.03
N PHE A 6 -5.90 -6.79 15.28
CA PHE A 6 -5.02 -7.43 16.27
C PHE A 6 -5.72 -8.54 17.06
N LEU A 7 -7.04 -8.64 16.99
CA LEU A 7 -7.85 -9.64 17.71
C LEU A 7 -8.07 -10.94 16.91
N SER A 8 -7.50 -11.04 15.71
CA SER A 8 -7.39 -12.33 15.01
C SER A 8 -6.38 -13.19 15.75
N ASN A 9 -6.84 -14.33 16.27
CA ASN A 9 -6.21 -15.29 17.17
C ASN A 9 -4.90 -15.98 16.67
N LYS A 10 -4.05 -15.28 15.89
CA LYS A 10 -2.87 -15.85 15.20
C LYS A 10 -1.61 -14.97 15.21
N ILE A 11 -1.61 -13.83 15.89
CA ILE A 11 -0.40 -13.00 16.00
C ILE A 11 0.36 -13.41 17.26
N GLN A 12 1.58 -13.92 17.08
CA GLN A 12 2.44 -14.27 18.22
C GLN A 12 2.84 -13.00 18.98
N LEU A 13 2.96 -13.07 20.31
CA LEU A 13 3.38 -11.94 21.14
C LEU A 13 4.70 -11.32 20.65
N SER A 14 5.62 -12.15 20.15
CA SER A 14 6.87 -11.73 19.50
C SER A 14 6.64 -10.82 18.31
N GLU A 15 5.73 -11.16 17.39
CA GLU A 15 5.37 -10.33 16.23
C GLU A 15 4.81 -8.97 16.67
N MET A 16 4.01 -8.93 17.75
CA MET A 16 3.48 -7.67 18.30
C MET A 16 4.58 -6.78 18.90
N VAL A 17 5.54 -7.35 19.62
CA VAL A 17 6.70 -6.60 20.13
C VAL A 17 7.51 -6.04 18.97
N GLU A 18 7.74 -6.82 17.91
CA GLU A 18 8.46 -6.34 16.72
C GLU A 18 7.73 -5.22 15.99
N VAL A 19 6.39 -5.28 15.90
CA VAL A 19 5.59 -4.18 15.35
C VAL A 19 5.70 -2.92 16.22
N PHE A 20 5.61 -3.06 17.55
CA PHE A 20 5.76 -1.93 18.49
C PHE A 20 7.16 -1.30 18.43
N LEU A 21 8.20 -2.12 18.26
CA LEU A 21 9.59 -1.67 18.07
C LEU A 21 9.90 -1.20 16.64
N PHE A 22 8.90 -1.13 15.75
CA PHE A 22 9.04 -0.72 14.35
C PHE A 22 9.97 -1.61 13.51
N LYS A 23 10.19 -2.85 13.92
CA LYS A 23 10.99 -3.87 13.22
C LYS A 23 10.16 -4.74 12.29
N ARG A 24 8.83 -4.71 12.42
CA ARG A 24 7.89 -5.44 11.58
C ARG A 24 6.75 -4.52 11.11
N CYS A 25 6.26 -4.78 9.91
CA CYS A 25 5.12 -4.09 9.35
C CYS A 25 3.89 -4.20 10.25
N ARG A 26 3.29 -3.05 10.58
CA ARG A 26 2.05 -2.98 11.36
C ARG A 26 0.82 -3.56 10.65
N ASN A 27 0.90 -3.79 9.34
CA ASN A 27 -0.12 -4.56 8.64
C ASN A 27 0.10 -6.06 8.91
N VAL A 28 -0.80 -6.63 9.70
CA VAL A 28 -0.71 -8.01 10.18
C VAL A 28 -0.79 -9.07 9.07
N THR A 29 -1.29 -8.71 7.89
CA THR A 29 -1.27 -9.59 6.71
C THR A 29 0.05 -9.50 5.94
N CYS A 30 0.71 -8.34 5.94
CA CYS A 30 1.96 -8.10 5.23
C CYS A 30 3.15 -8.79 5.90
N LYS A 31 3.23 -8.72 7.23
CA LYS A 31 4.25 -9.39 8.08
C LYS A 31 5.73 -9.12 7.73
N HIS A 32 6.06 -8.24 6.78
CA HIS A 32 7.46 -7.99 6.41
C HIS A 32 8.27 -7.41 7.58
N LEU A 33 9.54 -7.79 7.68
CA LEU A 33 10.51 -7.11 8.52
C LEU A 33 10.86 -5.75 7.89
N LEU A 34 11.24 -4.79 8.74
CA LEU A 34 11.48 -3.41 8.34
C LEU A 34 12.94 -2.99 8.60
N PRO A 35 13.56 -2.23 7.68
CA PRO A 35 13.05 -1.86 6.36
C PRO A 35 12.94 -3.08 5.42
N VAL A 36 11.99 -3.04 4.48
CA VAL A 36 11.85 -4.13 3.49
C VAL A 36 13.07 -4.11 2.56
N ASP A 37 13.60 -5.30 2.25
CA ASP A 37 14.78 -5.52 1.39
C ASP A 37 16.03 -4.74 1.83
N ASP A 38 16.16 -4.47 3.13
CA ASP A 38 17.27 -3.69 3.71
C ASP A 38 17.44 -2.30 3.06
N CYS A 39 16.35 -1.72 2.56
CA CYS A 39 16.36 -0.41 1.89
C CYS A 39 16.81 0.71 2.83
N ASP A 40 17.83 1.47 2.41
CA ASP A 40 18.46 2.56 3.17
C ASP A 40 18.00 3.96 2.75
N CYS A 41 16.99 4.07 1.88
CA CYS A 41 16.53 5.37 1.39
C CYS A 41 15.99 6.27 2.52
N LYS A 42 15.93 7.58 2.29
CA LYS A 42 15.48 8.57 3.29
C LYS A 42 14.08 8.29 3.84
N ILE A 43 13.19 7.70 3.04
CA ILE A 43 11.83 7.37 3.48
C ILE A 43 11.85 6.17 4.42
N CYS A 44 12.50 5.07 4.02
CA CYS A 44 12.59 3.84 4.82
C CYS A 44 13.37 4.05 6.12
N SER A 45 14.46 4.81 6.08
CA SER A 45 15.27 5.12 7.27
C SER A 45 14.65 6.20 8.17
N GLY A 46 13.96 7.19 7.58
CA GLY A 46 13.39 8.32 8.32
C GLY A 46 12.03 8.04 8.97
N ASN A 47 11.20 7.18 8.35
CA ASN A 47 9.87 6.89 8.84
C ASN A 47 9.82 5.54 9.57
N LYS A 48 10.01 5.56 10.89
CA LYS A 48 9.94 4.35 11.72
C LYS A 48 8.60 3.62 11.51
N GLY A 49 8.68 2.33 11.19
CA GLY A 49 7.51 1.49 10.96
C GLY A 49 6.92 1.58 9.56
N PHE A 50 7.54 2.34 8.65
CA PHE A 50 7.15 2.39 7.24
C PHE A 50 7.50 1.07 6.54
N CYS A 51 6.54 0.51 5.82
CA CYS A 51 6.69 -0.70 5.03
C CYS A 51 6.53 -0.38 3.55
N SER A 52 7.61 -0.35 2.76
CA SER A 52 7.55 -0.06 1.32
C SER A 52 6.75 -1.09 0.52
N SER A 53 6.56 -2.31 1.04
CA SER A 53 5.76 -3.36 0.41
C SER A 53 4.26 -3.08 0.41
N CYS A 54 3.72 -2.43 1.45
CA CYS A 54 2.28 -2.25 1.58
C CYS A 54 1.84 -0.88 2.08
N MET A 55 2.74 0.07 2.35
CA MET A 55 2.38 1.41 2.81
C MET A 55 2.69 2.45 1.76
N CYS A 56 1.73 3.34 1.51
CA CYS A 56 1.94 4.46 0.62
C CYS A 56 2.85 5.51 1.31
N PRO A 57 3.97 5.92 0.72
CA PRO A 57 4.88 6.90 1.33
C PRO A 57 4.26 8.30 1.44
N VAL A 58 3.14 8.57 0.76
CA VAL A 58 2.45 9.86 0.79
C VAL A 58 1.44 9.96 1.94
N CYS A 59 0.58 8.96 2.12
CA CYS A 59 -0.48 9.00 3.13
C CYS A 59 -0.28 8.04 4.31
N SER A 60 0.77 7.20 4.25
CA SER A 60 1.07 6.14 5.23
C SER A 60 -0.04 5.11 5.43
N ASN A 61 -1.10 5.11 4.62
CA ASN A 61 -2.12 4.06 4.65
C ASN A 61 -1.63 2.81 3.93
N PHE A 62 -2.22 1.67 4.29
CA PHE A 62 -1.93 0.42 3.63
C PHE A 62 -2.60 0.37 2.26
N ASP A 63 -1.89 -0.21 1.31
CA ASP A 63 -2.46 -0.77 0.11
C ASP A 63 -2.03 -2.23 0.02
N CYS A 64 -2.97 -3.08 -0.34
CA CYS A 64 -2.74 -4.50 -0.61
C CYS A 64 -3.25 -4.88 -2.01
N ALA A 65 -3.60 -3.88 -2.83
CA ALA A 65 -3.96 -4.07 -4.22
C ALA A 65 -2.70 -4.44 -5.00
N SER A 66 -2.56 -5.73 -5.28
CA SER A 66 -1.74 -6.20 -6.38
C SER A 66 -2.54 -6.13 -7.68
N ASN A 67 -1.85 -6.12 -8.82
CA ASN A 67 -2.49 -6.30 -10.13
C ASN A 67 -3.50 -5.20 -10.50
N THR A 68 -3.23 -3.95 -10.10
CA THR A 68 -4.09 -2.78 -10.40
C THR A 68 -3.26 -1.59 -10.88
N CYS A 69 -3.90 -0.66 -11.60
CA CYS A 69 -3.31 0.63 -11.97
C CYS A 69 -3.37 1.64 -10.82
N SER A 70 -4.13 1.33 -9.76
CA SER A 70 -4.29 2.19 -8.58
C SER A 70 -3.09 2.20 -7.62
N TRP A 71 -2.19 1.21 -7.74
CA TRP A 71 -0.96 1.08 -6.96
C TRP A 71 0.24 1.20 -7.90
N ILE A 72 0.91 2.35 -7.91
CA ILE A 72 1.95 2.69 -8.90
C ILE A 72 3.33 2.61 -8.26
N GLY A 73 4.25 1.91 -8.91
CA GLY A 73 5.60 1.65 -8.45
C GLY A 73 6.67 2.44 -9.20
N CYS A 74 7.76 2.75 -8.51
CA CYS A 74 9.01 3.14 -9.15
C CYS A 74 9.77 1.89 -9.63
N ASP A 75 10.15 1.86 -10.90
CA ASP A 75 10.89 0.77 -11.57
C ASP A 75 12.37 0.64 -11.13
N VAL A 76 12.90 1.60 -10.36
CA VAL A 76 14.28 1.55 -9.83
C VAL A 76 14.34 1.08 -8.38
N CYS A 77 13.48 1.64 -7.52
CA CYS A 77 13.58 1.41 -6.07
C CYS A 77 12.36 0.71 -5.47
N SER A 78 11.39 0.31 -6.31
CA SER A 78 10.20 -0.42 -5.90
C SER A 78 9.42 0.26 -4.77
N HIS A 79 9.47 1.60 -4.68
CA HIS A 79 8.55 2.35 -3.82
C HIS A 79 7.23 2.53 -4.55
N TRP A 80 6.17 2.03 -3.93
CA TRP A 80 4.82 2.10 -4.48
C TRP A 80 3.96 3.12 -3.75
N CYS A 81 3.05 3.76 -4.48
CA CYS A 81 2.10 4.71 -3.91
C CYS A 81 0.72 4.60 -4.56
N HIS A 82 -0.32 5.03 -3.83
CA HIS A 82 -1.65 5.17 -4.43
C HIS A 82 -1.60 6.18 -5.57
N ALA A 83 -2.18 5.83 -6.73
CA ALA A 83 -2.29 6.73 -7.87
C ALA A 83 -2.94 8.07 -7.50
N THR A 84 -3.99 8.03 -6.69
CA THR A 84 -4.67 9.23 -6.19
C THR A 84 -3.75 10.11 -5.33
N CYS A 85 -2.91 9.51 -4.50
CA CYS A 85 -1.91 10.24 -3.71
C CYS A 85 -0.83 10.86 -4.61
N GLY A 86 -0.37 10.10 -5.61
CA GLY A 86 0.58 10.58 -6.61
C GLY A 86 0.06 11.78 -7.40
N ILE A 87 -1.19 11.74 -7.85
CA ILE A 87 -1.87 12.85 -8.53
C ILE A 87 -1.99 14.06 -7.60
N GLN A 88 -2.51 13.88 -6.37
CA GLN A 88 -2.69 14.98 -5.42
C GLN A 88 -1.39 15.69 -5.04
N LYS A 89 -0.27 14.96 -5.03
CA LYS A 89 1.06 15.52 -4.75
C LYS A 89 1.82 15.96 -5.99
N ASN A 90 1.19 15.96 -7.17
CA ASN A 90 1.83 16.27 -8.46
C ASN A 90 3.09 15.41 -8.72
N LEU A 91 3.10 14.17 -8.24
CA LEU A 91 4.13 13.18 -8.55
C LEU A 91 3.87 12.52 -9.90
N ILE A 92 2.60 12.49 -10.34
CA ILE A 92 2.19 11.99 -11.64
C ILE A 92 1.93 13.21 -12.53
N LYS A 93 2.83 13.46 -13.49
CA LYS A 93 2.79 14.65 -14.37
C LYS A 93 3.48 14.39 -15.71
N PRO A 94 3.19 15.20 -16.75
CA PRO A 94 3.97 15.20 -17.97
C PRO A 94 5.45 15.53 -17.70
N GLY A 95 6.35 14.87 -18.40
CA GLY A 95 7.79 15.12 -18.36
C GLY A 95 8.47 14.71 -19.67
N PRO A 96 9.76 15.03 -19.85
CA PRO A 96 10.51 14.70 -21.07
C PRO A 96 10.59 13.19 -21.26
N SER A 97 10.29 12.69 -22.46
CA SER A 97 10.26 11.26 -22.72
C SER A 97 11.63 10.60 -22.47
N LEU A 98 11.63 9.49 -21.72
CA LEU A 98 12.85 8.76 -21.36
C LEU A 98 13.42 7.94 -22.53
N LYS A 99 12.54 7.50 -23.44
CA LYS A 99 12.87 6.62 -24.57
C LYS A 99 12.51 7.22 -25.94
N GLY A 100 11.84 8.37 -25.96
CA GLY A 100 11.36 9.01 -27.18
C GLY A 100 12.36 9.96 -27.84
N PRO A 101 12.04 10.46 -29.05
CA PRO A 101 12.82 11.52 -29.70
C PRO A 101 12.95 12.76 -28.82
N SER A 102 14.08 13.46 -28.92
CA SER A 102 14.31 14.70 -28.16
C SER A 102 13.17 15.71 -28.39
N GLY A 103 12.60 16.21 -27.30
CA GLY A 103 11.49 17.17 -27.32
C GLY A 103 10.09 16.56 -27.20
N THR A 104 9.94 15.24 -27.11
CA THR A 104 8.64 14.62 -26.79
C THR A 104 8.40 14.62 -25.27
N SER A 105 7.14 14.81 -24.87
CA SER A 105 6.69 14.63 -23.50
C SER A 105 6.03 13.26 -23.35
N GLU A 106 6.00 12.70 -22.14
CA GLU A 106 5.18 11.54 -21.78
C GLU A 106 4.67 11.68 -20.34
N MET A 107 3.67 10.90 -19.96
CA MET A 107 3.18 10.87 -18.58
C MET A 107 4.13 10.08 -17.68
N GLN A 108 4.59 10.68 -16.58
CA GLN A 108 5.60 10.08 -15.69
C GLN A 108 5.19 10.12 -14.22
N PHE A 109 5.57 9.09 -13.48
CA PHE A 109 5.54 9.06 -12.02
C PHE A 109 6.91 9.37 -11.45
N HIS A 110 7.00 10.40 -10.61
CA HIS A 110 8.22 10.82 -9.94
C HIS A 110 8.24 10.25 -8.53
N CYS A 111 9.15 9.32 -8.29
CA CYS A 111 9.27 8.67 -6.99
C CYS A 111 9.70 9.67 -5.91
N ILE A 112 8.95 9.75 -4.82
CA ILE A 112 9.30 10.59 -3.66
C ILE A 112 10.58 10.11 -2.94
N GLY A 113 10.95 8.83 -3.10
CA GLY A 113 12.10 8.21 -2.43
C GLY A 113 13.43 8.52 -3.12
N CYS A 114 13.54 8.16 -4.40
CA CYS A 114 14.78 8.32 -5.17
C CYS A 114 14.75 9.48 -6.18
N GLY A 115 13.59 10.11 -6.41
CA GLY A 115 13.43 11.16 -7.43
C GLY A 115 13.39 10.65 -8.87
N HIS A 116 13.51 9.34 -9.10
CA HIS A 116 13.45 8.75 -10.42
C HIS A 116 12.08 8.97 -11.07
N ALA A 117 12.08 9.27 -12.36
CA ALA A 117 10.87 9.38 -13.18
C ALA A 117 10.63 8.04 -13.89
N SER A 118 9.52 7.39 -13.58
CA SER A 118 9.08 6.14 -14.22
C SER A 118 7.97 6.43 -15.22
N GLU A 119 8.01 5.76 -16.37
CA GLU A 119 7.08 5.97 -17.48
C GLU A 119 5.72 5.29 -17.20
N MET A 120 4.60 6.02 -17.38
CA MET A 120 3.27 5.56 -16.93
C MET A 120 2.47 4.77 -17.96
N PHE A 121 2.65 5.01 -19.26
CA PHE A 121 1.88 4.32 -20.30
C PHE A 121 2.30 2.85 -20.39
N GLY A 122 3.60 2.57 -20.40
CA GLY A 122 4.14 1.21 -20.31
C GLY A 122 3.68 0.49 -19.05
N PHE A 123 3.77 1.15 -17.89
CA PHE A 123 3.26 0.59 -16.62
C PHE A 123 1.79 0.17 -16.71
N VAL A 124 0.91 1.06 -17.18
CA VAL A 124 -0.52 0.75 -17.30
C VAL A 124 -0.77 -0.36 -18.32
N LYS A 125 -0.07 -0.33 -19.46
CA LYS A 125 -0.14 -1.38 -20.47
C LYS A 125 0.20 -2.75 -19.87
N ASP A 126 1.29 -2.84 -19.14
CA ASP A 126 1.76 -4.11 -18.53
C ASP A 126 0.74 -4.63 -17.53
N VAL A 127 0.15 -3.75 -16.70
CA VAL A 127 -0.94 -4.13 -15.78
C VAL A 127 -2.15 -4.65 -16.54
N PHE A 128 -2.56 -4.00 -17.64
CA PHE A 128 -3.70 -4.48 -18.43
C PHE A 128 -3.43 -5.84 -19.07
N VAL A 129 -2.26 -6.01 -19.69
CA VAL A 129 -1.87 -7.26 -20.37
C VAL A 129 -1.81 -8.42 -19.38
N CYS A 130 -1.25 -8.20 -18.19
CA CYS A 130 -1.06 -9.24 -17.20
C CYS A 130 -2.33 -9.55 -16.39
N CYS A 131 -3.18 -8.55 -16.12
CA CYS A 131 -4.18 -8.65 -15.06
C CYS A 131 -5.62 -8.41 -15.51
N ALA A 132 -5.85 -7.63 -16.57
CA ALA A 132 -7.21 -7.14 -16.87
C ALA A 132 -8.19 -8.22 -17.32
N LYS A 133 -7.71 -9.40 -17.72
CA LYS A 133 -8.55 -10.56 -18.07
C LYS A 133 -9.26 -11.17 -16.86
N ASP A 134 -8.68 -11.03 -15.68
CA ASP A 134 -9.22 -11.58 -14.42
C ASP A 134 -10.09 -10.56 -13.66
N TRP A 135 -10.20 -9.33 -14.18
CA TRP A 135 -10.99 -8.29 -13.54
C TRP A 135 -12.50 -8.46 -13.77
N GLY A 136 -13.26 -8.47 -12.68
CA GLY A 136 -14.71 -8.30 -12.74
C GLY A 136 -15.11 -6.87 -13.15
N LEU A 137 -16.40 -6.67 -13.46
CA LEU A 137 -16.95 -5.37 -13.91
C LEU A 137 -16.55 -4.21 -12.99
N GLU A 138 -16.71 -4.37 -11.68
CA GLU A 138 -16.40 -3.29 -10.73
C GLU A 138 -14.92 -2.92 -10.71
N THR A 139 -14.03 -3.93 -10.73
CA THR A 139 -12.58 -3.72 -10.77
C THR A 139 -12.19 -3.04 -12.06
N LEU A 140 -12.65 -3.55 -13.20
CA LEU A 140 -12.37 -2.95 -14.51
C LEU A 140 -12.80 -1.48 -14.56
N MET A 141 -14.01 -1.17 -14.09
CA MET A 141 -14.48 0.22 -14.06
C MET A 141 -13.62 1.12 -13.14
N LYS A 142 -13.19 0.61 -11.98
CA LYS A 142 -12.30 1.35 -11.07
C LYS A 142 -10.93 1.59 -11.69
N GLU A 143 -10.35 0.59 -12.34
CA GLU A 143 -9.04 0.71 -12.98
C GLU A 143 -9.08 1.61 -14.21
N LEU A 144 -10.13 1.53 -15.04
CA LEU A 144 -10.37 2.51 -16.11
C LEU A 144 -10.49 3.93 -15.55
N ASP A 145 -11.29 4.15 -14.50
CA ASP A 145 -11.36 5.47 -13.88
C ASP A 145 -10.00 5.96 -13.33
N CYS A 146 -9.20 5.05 -12.78
CA CYS A 146 -7.83 5.33 -12.34
C CYS A 146 -6.94 5.79 -13.51
N VAL A 147 -6.89 5.01 -14.60
CA VAL A 147 -6.14 5.34 -15.81
C VAL A 147 -6.60 6.68 -16.38
N ARG A 148 -7.91 6.91 -16.49
CA ARG A 148 -8.48 8.18 -16.93
C ARG A 148 -7.93 9.36 -16.11
N LYS A 149 -7.83 9.22 -14.79
CA LYS A 149 -7.30 10.25 -13.89
C LYS A 149 -5.80 10.43 -14.04
N ILE A 150 -5.04 9.36 -14.21
CA ILE A 150 -3.59 9.39 -14.48
C ILE A 150 -3.32 10.20 -15.75
N PHE A 151 -3.99 9.89 -16.86
CA PHE A 151 -3.69 10.51 -18.16
C PHE A 151 -4.46 11.81 -18.46
N ARG A 152 -5.18 12.37 -17.48
CA ARG A 152 -5.96 13.62 -17.66
C ARG A 152 -5.08 14.80 -18.11
N GLY A 153 -3.84 14.85 -17.62
CA GLY A 153 -2.90 15.93 -17.91
C GLY A 153 -1.94 15.64 -19.07
N SER A 154 -2.10 14.55 -19.80
CA SER A 154 -1.14 14.13 -20.83
C SER A 154 -1.05 15.13 -21.99
N GLU A 155 0.17 15.41 -22.42
CA GLU A 155 0.45 16.31 -23.54
C GLU A 155 0.73 15.55 -24.84
N ASP A 156 1.13 14.30 -24.73
CA ASP A 156 1.46 13.41 -25.85
C ASP A 156 0.23 12.71 -26.44
N CYS A 157 0.36 12.29 -27.70
CA CYS A 157 -0.74 11.67 -28.45
C CYS A 157 -1.23 10.38 -27.79
N LYS A 158 -0.31 9.51 -27.34
CA LYS A 158 -0.65 8.21 -26.76
C LYS A 158 -1.43 8.38 -25.45
N GLY A 159 -0.96 9.25 -24.56
CA GLY A 159 -1.61 9.55 -23.28
C GLY A 159 -2.98 10.21 -23.47
N LYS A 160 -3.11 11.18 -24.39
CA LYS A 160 -4.39 11.83 -24.71
C LYS A 160 -5.41 10.82 -25.25
N GLU A 161 -4.99 9.98 -26.18
CA GLU A 161 -5.89 8.98 -26.77
C GLU A 161 -6.30 7.92 -25.74
N LEU A 162 -5.36 7.48 -24.87
CA LEU A 162 -5.67 6.58 -23.76
C LEU A 162 -6.70 7.17 -22.81
N HIS A 163 -6.55 8.45 -22.43
CA HIS A 163 -7.52 9.16 -21.59
C HIS A 163 -8.92 9.13 -22.21
N VAL A 164 -9.04 9.48 -23.50
CA VAL A 164 -10.32 9.52 -24.22
C VAL A 164 -10.95 8.12 -24.35
N LYS A 165 -10.18 7.12 -24.76
CA LYS A 165 -10.67 5.74 -24.91
C LYS A 165 -11.14 5.16 -23.58
N THR A 166 -10.41 5.45 -22.51
CA THR A 166 -10.75 4.99 -21.17
C THR A 166 -12.06 5.63 -20.68
N ASP A 167 -12.26 6.92 -20.94
CA ASP A 167 -13.52 7.61 -20.61
C ASP A 167 -14.71 7.06 -21.41
N ASP A 168 -14.55 6.83 -22.72
CA ASP A 168 -15.57 6.21 -23.57
C ASP A 168 -15.93 4.78 -23.11
N MET A 169 -14.94 3.94 -22.79
CA MET A 169 -15.19 2.60 -22.27
C MET A 169 -15.89 2.64 -20.91
N LEU A 170 -15.50 3.57 -20.02
CA LEU A 170 -16.14 3.73 -18.73
C LEU A 170 -17.62 4.11 -18.87
N LEU A 171 -17.94 5.05 -19.77
CA LEU A 171 -19.32 5.43 -20.08
C LEU A 171 -20.11 4.26 -20.66
N LYS A 172 -19.56 3.52 -21.63
CA LYS A 172 -20.23 2.35 -22.24
C LYS A 172 -20.46 1.22 -21.24
N LEU A 173 -19.55 1.00 -20.29
CA LEU A 173 -19.76 0.02 -19.22
C LEU A 173 -20.84 0.47 -18.24
N GLN A 174 -20.87 1.77 -17.87
CA GLN A 174 -21.92 2.34 -17.01
C GLN A 174 -23.31 2.23 -17.64
N THR A 175 -23.41 2.46 -18.95
CA THR A 175 -24.66 2.34 -19.73
C THR A 175 -24.94 0.92 -20.21
N LYS A 176 -24.09 -0.05 -19.87
CA LYS A 176 -24.22 -1.47 -20.25
C LYS A 176 -24.26 -1.69 -21.77
N MET A 177 -23.64 -0.82 -22.55
CA MET A 177 -23.54 -0.91 -24.01
C MET A 177 -22.44 -1.86 -24.49
N ILE A 178 -21.53 -2.26 -23.61
CA ILE A 178 -20.42 -3.17 -23.92
C ILE A 178 -20.20 -4.14 -22.76
N SER A 179 -19.71 -5.35 -23.05
CA SER A 179 -19.33 -6.30 -22.00
C SER A 179 -17.98 -5.91 -21.37
N PRO A 180 -17.69 -6.30 -20.11
CA PRO A 180 -16.38 -6.08 -19.49
C PRO A 180 -15.22 -6.65 -20.32
N LEU A 181 -15.41 -7.84 -20.90
CA LEU A 181 -14.40 -8.52 -21.70
C LEU A 181 -14.12 -7.75 -23.00
N ASP A 182 -15.15 -7.26 -23.69
CA ASP A 182 -14.98 -6.49 -24.92
C ASP A 182 -14.34 -5.14 -24.66
N ALA A 183 -14.70 -4.46 -23.55
CA ALA A 183 -14.05 -3.22 -23.15
C ALA A 183 -12.56 -3.43 -22.82
N CYS A 184 -12.23 -4.51 -22.11
CA CYS A 184 -10.86 -4.90 -21.81
C CYS A 184 -10.06 -5.19 -23.10
N ASN A 185 -10.63 -5.98 -24.02
CA ASN A 185 -10.03 -6.28 -25.31
C ASN A 185 -9.81 -5.03 -26.16
N TYR A 186 -10.76 -4.09 -26.16
CA TYR A 186 -10.65 -2.83 -26.89
C TYR A 186 -9.45 -2.00 -26.41
N ILE A 187 -9.26 -1.88 -25.09
CA ILE A 187 -8.11 -1.16 -24.52
C ILE A 187 -6.80 -1.90 -24.80
N MET A 188 -6.77 -3.23 -24.69
CA MET A 188 -5.57 -4.02 -25.03
C MET A 188 -5.18 -3.88 -26.51
N GLN A 189 -6.15 -3.90 -27.44
CA GLN A 189 -5.91 -3.69 -28.86
C GLN A 189 -5.33 -2.29 -29.12
N PHE A 190 -5.81 -1.27 -28.40
CA PHE A 190 -5.23 0.06 -28.48
C PHE A 190 -3.76 0.08 -28.07
N PHE A 191 -3.37 -0.62 -26.99
CA PHE A 191 -1.97 -0.71 -26.61
C PHE A 191 -1.09 -1.34 -27.69
N SER A 192 -1.55 -2.44 -28.32
CA SER A 192 -0.81 -3.07 -29.43
C SER A 192 -0.68 -2.16 -30.66
N TYR A 193 -1.72 -1.39 -30.96
CA TYR A 193 -1.70 -0.42 -32.06
C TYR A 193 -0.77 0.77 -31.77
N ALA A 194 -0.79 1.29 -30.54
CA ALA A 194 0.02 2.42 -30.12
C ALA A 194 1.53 2.12 -30.14
N ASP A 195 1.94 0.87 -29.94
CA ASP A 195 3.33 0.44 -30.13
C ASP A 195 3.73 0.52 -31.61
N SER A 196 2.83 0.10 -32.51
CA SER A 196 3.08 0.07 -33.96
C SER A 196 3.18 1.47 -34.59
N MET A 197 2.54 2.48 -33.98
CA MET A 197 2.65 3.87 -34.40
C MET A 197 3.96 4.56 -33.98
N SER A 198 4.74 4.01 -33.04
CA SER A 198 6.03 4.62 -32.65
C SER A 198 7.11 4.51 -33.73
N ASP A 199 7.01 3.51 -34.61
CA ASP A 199 8.03 3.24 -35.65
C ASP A 199 7.76 3.95 -36.98
N PHE A 200 6.60 4.57 -37.11
CA PHE A 200 6.17 5.26 -38.32
C PHE A 200 5.55 6.59 -37.90
N HIS A 201 6.32 7.69 -37.92
CA HIS A 201 5.89 9.02 -38.38
C HIS A 201 6.98 10.06 -38.08
N THR A 202 8.01 10.10 -38.94
CA THR A 202 8.63 11.37 -39.36
C THR A 202 8.18 11.64 -40.79
N SER A 203 6.97 12.19 -40.93
CA SER A 203 6.52 12.91 -42.12
C SER A 203 5.23 13.60 -41.67
N GLY A 204 5.21 14.91 -41.46
CA GLY A 204 5.68 15.92 -42.40
C GLY A 204 4.44 16.67 -42.83
N ILE A 205 4.16 17.77 -42.14
CA ILE A 205 3.11 18.72 -42.48
C ILE A 205 3.27 19.12 -43.95
N SER A 206 2.19 18.93 -44.72
CA SER A 206 2.05 19.43 -46.08
C SER A 206 1.94 20.95 -46.08
N SER A 207 2.88 21.65 -46.72
CA SER A 207 2.59 22.81 -47.59
C SER A 207 3.82 23.26 -48.41
N LYS A 208 3.75 22.95 -49.71
CA LYS A 208 4.17 23.69 -50.92
C LYS A 208 5.41 24.63 -50.98
N ASP A 209 6.27 24.26 -51.94
CA ASP A 209 6.86 25.06 -53.05
C ASP A 209 8.22 25.82 -52.92
N LEU A 210 9.25 25.20 -53.51
CA LEU A 210 10.35 25.72 -54.41
C LEU A 210 11.59 26.47 -53.80
N PRO A 211 12.75 26.56 -54.51
CA PRO A 211 13.83 25.57 -54.42
C PRO A 211 15.28 26.12 -54.23
N ALA A 212 16.21 25.18 -54.03
CA ALA A 212 17.65 25.20 -54.32
C ALA A 212 18.60 26.20 -53.60
N SER A 213 19.58 25.65 -52.88
CA SER A 213 21.01 25.90 -53.15
C SER A 213 21.91 24.87 -52.46
N GLN A 214 22.95 24.48 -53.19
CA GLN A 214 23.95 23.45 -52.94
C GLN A 214 24.99 23.90 -51.90
N SER A 215 25.59 22.95 -51.16
CA SER A 215 27.05 22.76 -51.11
C SER A 215 27.46 21.62 -50.17
N ASN A 216 28.19 20.63 -50.72
CA ASN A 216 29.51 20.11 -50.29
C ASN A 216 29.72 19.66 -48.81
N LEU A 217 30.44 18.60 -48.44
CA LEU A 217 31.25 17.54 -49.08
C LEU A 217 31.87 16.73 -47.91
N THR A 218 31.98 15.39 -48.03
CA THR A 218 32.97 14.46 -47.38
C THR A 218 33.08 14.38 -45.84
N LYS A 219 32.88 13.24 -45.18
CA LYS A 219 33.80 12.07 -44.93
C LYS A 219 33.76 11.85 -43.38
N ASP A 220 33.89 10.69 -42.74
CA ASP A 220 34.35 9.34 -43.03
C ASP A 220 33.63 8.37 -42.05
N THR A 221 33.43 7.13 -42.49
CA THR A 221 33.11 5.96 -41.65
C THR A 221 34.34 5.57 -40.79
N PRO A 222 34.20 4.84 -39.67
CA PRO A 222 34.16 3.38 -39.81
C PRO A 222 33.17 2.67 -38.87
N SER A 223 32.56 1.63 -39.44
CA SER A 223 31.94 0.50 -38.76
C SER A 223 32.88 -0.15 -37.74
N LEU A 224 32.38 -0.55 -36.57
CA LEU A 224 32.71 -1.86 -36.01
C LEU A 224 31.72 -2.33 -34.93
N SER A 225 31.36 -3.62 -35.07
CA SER A 225 31.05 -4.62 -34.03
C SER A 225 29.87 -4.41 -33.07
N LYS A 226 28.80 -5.18 -33.35
CA LYS A 226 27.95 -5.84 -32.35
C LYS A 226 28.77 -6.48 -31.23
N PRO A 227 28.27 -6.41 -29.98
CA PRO A 227 28.38 -7.52 -29.06
C PRO A 227 26.99 -8.07 -28.73
N ASN A 228 26.79 -9.36 -29.02
CA ASN A 228 25.83 -10.18 -28.30
C ASN A 228 26.24 -10.17 -26.81
N SER A 229 25.32 -9.84 -25.92
CA SER A 229 25.38 -10.33 -24.55
C SER A 229 23.97 -10.62 -24.06
N LEU A 230 23.73 -11.91 -23.88
CA LEU A 230 22.64 -12.49 -23.11
C LEU A 230 22.73 -11.99 -21.67
N LEU A 231 21.61 -11.55 -21.10
CA LEU A 231 21.40 -11.43 -19.66
C LEU A 231 19.91 -11.73 -19.35
N PRO A 232 19.62 -12.22 -18.14
CA PRO A 232 18.80 -13.40 -17.92
C PRO A 232 17.39 -13.05 -17.49
N GLU A 233 16.50 -13.97 -17.84
CA GLU A 233 15.15 -14.14 -17.37
C GLU A 233 15.14 -14.40 -15.85
N TYR A 234 14.65 -13.45 -15.07
CA TYR A 234 14.29 -13.66 -13.66
C TYR A 234 12.76 -13.74 -13.55
N GLY A 235 12.26 -14.97 -13.68
CA GLY A 235 10.92 -15.33 -13.26
C GLY A 235 10.88 -15.47 -11.74
N TYR A 236 9.94 -14.78 -11.11
CA TYR A 236 9.43 -15.17 -9.80
C TYR A 236 7.96 -15.56 -9.97
N ASP A 237 7.74 -16.87 -10.07
CA ASP A 237 6.45 -17.49 -9.88
C ASP A 237 6.44 -18.06 -8.46
N MET A 238 5.54 -17.57 -7.60
CA MET A 238 5.06 -18.37 -6.49
C MET A 238 3.68 -17.87 -6.06
N GLY A 239 2.66 -18.58 -6.56
CA GLY A 239 1.28 -18.41 -6.18
C GLY A 239 0.98 -18.78 -4.73
N TYR A 240 -0.11 -18.19 -4.23
CA TYR A 240 -0.96 -18.80 -3.22
C TYR A 240 -2.39 -18.80 -3.74
N SER A 241 -2.75 -19.86 -4.45
CA SER A 241 -4.15 -20.27 -4.60
C SER A 241 -4.48 -21.16 -3.41
N ARG A 242 -5.37 -20.69 -2.52
CA ARG A 242 -6.05 -21.56 -1.56
C ARG A 242 -7.53 -21.22 -1.54
N SER A 243 -8.26 -21.91 -2.38
CA SER A 243 -9.72 -22.04 -2.34
C SER A 243 -10.10 -22.80 -1.06
N HIS A 244 -11.00 -22.25 -0.25
CA HIS A 244 -12.06 -23.04 0.37
C HIS A 244 -13.29 -22.14 0.65
N PRO A 245 -14.52 -22.69 0.55
CA PRO A 245 -15.77 -21.96 0.43
C PRO A 245 -16.48 -21.79 1.79
N ASP A 246 -17.61 -21.07 1.71
CA ASP A 246 -18.69 -20.93 2.69
C ASP A 246 -18.68 -19.66 3.56
N ALA A 247 -19.22 -18.59 2.98
CA ALA A 247 -20.09 -17.66 3.68
C ALA A 247 -21.06 -16.96 2.70
N MET A 248 -22.29 -17.47 2.71
CA MET A 248 -23.55 -16.71 2.55
C MET A 248 -24.00 -16.25 1.16
N SER A 249 -24.63 -17.22 0.49
CA SER A 249 -25.81 -17.07 -0.38
C SER A 249 -27.03 -16.50 0.39
N SER A 250 -27.04 -15.20 0.69
CA SER A 250 -28.22 -14.53 1.30
C SER A 250 -28.69 -13.27 0.55
N ASP A 251 -27.84 -12.66 -0.26
CA ASP A 251 -28.13 -11.37 -0.91
C ASP A 251 -29.00 -11.45 -2.18
N LEU A 252 -29.10 -12.62 -2.81
CA LEU A 252 -29.88 -12.80 -4.04
C LEU A 252 -31.37 -13.02 -3.78
N LEU A 253 -31.74 -13.68 -2.68
CA LEU A 253 -33.14 -13.94 -2.33
C LEU A 253 -33.88 -12.70 -1.79
N GLN A 254 -33.15 -11.69 -1.30
CA GLN A 254 -33.76 -10.49 -0.71
C GLN A 254 -34.13 -9.42 -1.75
N LYS A 255 -33.49 -9.43 -2.93
CA LYS A 255 -33.72 -8.43 -3.99
C LYS A 255 -34.97 -8.72 -4.82
N ASP A 256 -35.25 -10.00 -5.09
CA ASP A 256 -36.44 -10.39 -5.86
C ASP A 256 -37.74 -10.21 -5.09
N LEU A 257 -37.74 -10.43 -3.77
CA LEU A 257 -38.92 -10.22 -2.92
C LEU A 257 -39.29 -8.73 -2.79
N LYS A 258 -38.29 -7.84 -2.74
CA LYS A 258 -38.50 -6.38 -2.61
C LYS A 258 -39.01 -5.74 -3.91
N ALA A 259 -38.60 -6.24 -5.06
CA ALA A 259 -39.04 -5.73 -6.35
C ALA A 259 -40.51 -6.11 -6.64
N SER A 260 -40.93 -7.33 -6.26
CA SER A 260 -42.31 -7.79 -6.43
C SER A 260 -43.30 -7.00 -5.56
N ILE A 261 -42.96 -6.81 -4.28
CA ILE A 261 -43.82 -6.09 -3.30
C ILE A 261 -43.98 -4.61 -3.65
N LEU A 262 -42.94 -3.96 -4.21
CA LEU A 262 -43.01 -2.55 -4.62
C LEU A 262 -43.85 -2.33 -5.90
N SER A 263 -43.97 -3.34 -6.76
CA SER A 263 -44.75 -3.23 -8.00
C SER A 263 -46.26 -3.43 -7.76
N GLU A 264 -46.62 -4.33 -6.83
CA GLU A 264 -48.02 -4.57 -6.45
C GLU A 264 -48.59 -3.39 -5.65
N LEU A 265 -47.80 -2.79 -4.74
CA LEU A 265 -48.23 -1.65 -3.94
C LEU A 265 -48.46 -0.37 -4.76
N LYS A 266 -47.79 -0.23 -5.91
CA LYS A 266 -47.87 0.96 -6.76
C LYS A 266 -49.10 0.96 -7.67
N ASN A 267 -49.63 -0.22 -8.00
CA ASN A 267 -50.79 -0.34 -8.92
C ASN A 267 -52.14 -0.25 -8.19
N GLU A 268 -52.22 -0.58 -6.90
CA GLU A 268 -53.46 -0.46 -6.11
C GLU A 268 -53.65 0.91 -5.42
N ALA A 269 -52.57 1.57 -5.01
CA ALA A 269 -52.64 2.82 -4.24
C ALA A 269 -53.17 4.03 -5.05
N ASP A 270 -52.90 4.06 -6.36
CA ASP A 270 -53.31 5.18 -7.22
C ASP A 270 -54.80 5.14 -7.61
N PHE A 271 -55.44 3.97 -7.61
CA PHE A 271 -56.85 3.84 -8.00
C PHE A 271 -57.83 4.17 -6.86
N HIS A 272 -57.42 4.01 -5.60
CA HIS A 272 -58.27 4.27 -4.43
C HIS A 272 -58.17 5.71 -3.89
N LEU A 273 -57.04 6.40 -4.10
CA LEU A 273 -56.86 7.77 -3.59
C LEU A 273 -57.67 8.82 -4.38
N GLY A 274 -57.84 8.61 -5.69
CA GLY A 274 -58.67 9.47 -6.54
C GLY A 274 -60.18 9.39 -6.27
N ALA A 275 -60.65 8.29 -5.67
CA ALA A 275 -62.06 8.07 -5.35
C ALA A 275 -62.47 8.68 -3.98
N LEU A 276 -61.57 8.70 -3.00
CA LEU A 276 -61.85 9.20 -1.64
C LEU A 276 -61.88 10.73 -1.54
N LEU A 277 -61.15 11.44 -2.40
CA LEU A 277 -61.06 12.91 -2.38
C LEU A 277 -62.35 13.62 -2.81
N ARG A 278 -63.35 12.91 -3.37
CA ARG A 278 -64.60 13.54 -3.83
C ARG A 278 -65.67 13.75 -2.77
N LYS A 279 -65.53 13.29 -1.51
CA LYS A 279 -66.67 13.34 -0.56
C LYS A 279 -66.42 13.61 0.93
N GLY A 280 -65.26 14.12 1.37
CA GLY A 280 -65.04 14.38 2.81
C GLY A 280 -63.76 15.13 3.16
N GLY A 281 -63.56 16.32 2.61
CA GLY A 281 -62.26 17.00 2.53
C GLY A 281 -61.60 17.48 3.84
N LEU A 282 -62.34 17.68 4.95
CA LEU A 282 -61.77 18.21 6.21
C LEU A 282 -61.43 17.11 7.24
N GLU A 283 -62.36 16.19 7.54
CA GLU A 283 -62.11 15.06 8.46
C GLU A 283 -61.05 14.09 7.92
N SER A 284 -60.94 13.96 6.60
CA SER A 284 -59.94 13.12 5.95
C SER A 284 -58.51 13.69 6.11
N LEU A 285 -58.34 15.01 5.97
CA LEU A 285 -57.03 15.64 6.11
C LEU A 285 -56.58 15.63 7.58
N GLU A 286 -57.48 15.90 8.53
CA GLU A 286 -57.21 15.83 9.96
C GLU A 286 -56.82 14.41 10.40
N SER A 287 -57.47 13.38 9.84
CA SER A 287 -57.10 11.98 10.05
C SER A 287 -55.68 11.66 9.53
N ILE A 288 -55.33 12.13 8.34
CA ILE A 288 -53.99 11.94 7.75
C ILE A 288 -52.92 12.63 8.59
N VAL A 289 -53.18 13.86 9.07
CA VAL A 289 -52.26 14.59 9.95
C VAL A 289 -52.01 13.82 11.25
N ARG A 290 -53.07 13.33 11.91
CA ARG A 290 -52.94 12.53 13.14
C ARG A 290 -52.12 11.24 12.94
N ILE A 291 -52.31 10.57 11.81
CA ILE A 291 -51.54 9.36 11.45
C ILE A 291 -50.07 9.73 11.22
N LYS A 292 -49.78 10.80 10.48
CA LYS A 292 -48.42 11.25 10.20
C LYS A 292 -47.69 11.73 11.46
N GLU A 293 -48.39 12.39 12.37
CA GLU A 293 -47.85 12.75 13.68
C GLU A 293 -47.52 11.52 14.54
N ALA A 294 -48.36 10.49 14.54
CA ALA A 294 -48.09 9.24 15.24
C ALA A 294 -46.89 8.49 14.62
N GLU A 295 -46.81 8.46 13.30
CA GLU A 295 -45.68 7.89 12.55
C GLU A 295 -44.36 8.62 12.87
N ALA A 296 -44.38 9.96 12.90
CA ALA A 296 -43.22 10.77 13.27
C ALA A 296 -42.76 10.49 14.72
N ARG A 297 -43.68 10.40 15.69
CA ARG A 297 -43.36 10.05 17.08
C ARG A 297 -42.74 8.65 17.21
N MET A 298 -43.22 7.69 16.44
CA MET A 298 -42.65 6.34 16.41
C MET A 298 -41.21 6.36 15.87
N PHE A 299 -40.97 7.06 14.76
CA PHE A 299 -39.63 7.17 14.18
C PHE A 299 -38.66 7.92 15.11
N GLN A 300 -39.13 8.96 15.80
CA GLN A 300 -38.32 9.66 16.79
C GLN A 300 -37.94 8.72 17.95
N THR A 301 -38.88 7.95 18.49
CA THR A 301 -38.61 6.98 19.56
C THR A 301 -37.56 5.94 19.13
N LYS A 302 -37.68 5.40 17.90
CA LYS A 302 -36.70 4.47 17.34
C LYS A 302 -35.32 5.09 17.17
N ALA A 303 -35.25 6.35 16.73
CA ALA A 303 -33.99 7.08 16.62
C ALA A 303 -33.35 7.30 18.00
N ASP A 304 -34.15 7.62 19.01
CA ASP A 304 -33.69 7.83 20.39
C ASP A 304 -33.19 6.52 21.01
N GLU A 305 -33.87 5.40 20.77
CA GLU A 305 -33.41 4.07 21.18
C GLU A 305 -32.09 3.69 20.52
N ALA A 306 -31.97 3.86 19.20
CA ALA A 306 -30.73 3.61 18.47
C ALA A 306 -29.56 4.46 19.00
N ARG A 307 -29.81 5.74 19.36
CA ARG A 307 -28.80 6.59 20.00
C ARG A 307 -28.40 6.05 21.38
N ARG A 308 -29.35 5.68 22.23
CA ARG A 308 -29.05 5.11 23.56
C ARG A 308 -28.24 3.82 23.47
N GLU A 309 -28.56 2.95 22.53
CA GLU A 309 -27.79 1.71 22.30
C GLU A 309 -26.37 2.01 21.82
N ALA A 310 -26.20 2.92 20.85
CA ALA A 310 -24.90 3.34 20.38
C ALA A 310 -24.03 3.93 21.51
N GLU A 311 -24.60 4.78 22.36
CA GLU A 311 -23.93 5.31 23.56
C GLU A 311 -23.60 4.21 24.57
N GLY A 312 -24.45 3.19 24.69
CA GLY A 312 -24.19 1.99 25.49
C GLY A 312 -22.94 1.24 25.00
N PHE A 313 -22.87 0.97 23.69
CA PHE A 313 -21.70 0.33 23.09
C PHE A 313 -20.44 1.17 23.22
N GLN A 314 -20.52 2.49 23.02
CA GLN A 314 -19.38 3.38 23.21
C GLN A 314 -18.83 3.35 24.65
N ARG A 315 -19.71 3.35 25.65
CA ARG A 315 -19.31 3.20 27.06
C ARG A 315 -18.64 1.85 27.30
N MET A 316 -19.22 0.76 26.81
CA MET A 316 -18.64 -0.57 26.94
C MET A 316 -17.25 -0.65 26.34
N ILE A 317 -17.07 -0.12 25.12
CA ILE A 317 -15.77 -0.08 24.44
C ILE A 317 -14.75 0.69 25.28
N ARG A 318 -15.09 1.89 25.76
CA ARG A 318 -14.18 2.70 26.59
C ARG A 318 -13.75 1.95 27.85
N THR A 319 -14.69 1.34 28.58
CA THR A 319 -14.38 0.57 29.79
C THR A 319 -13.51 -0.64 29.48
N LYS A 320 -13.79 -1.37 28.40
CA LYS A 320 -13.00 -2.55 28.00
C LYS A 320 -11.60 -2.19 27.51
N THR A 321 -11.46 -1.08 26.79
CA THR A 321 -10.16 -0.54 26.41
C THR A 321 -9.34 -0.15 27.64
N ALA A 322 -9.93 0.57 28.59
CA ALA A 322 -9.24 0.97 29.82
C ALA A 322 -8.79 -0.25 30.66
N GLN A 323 -9.65 -1.26 30.82
CA GLN A 323 -9.28 -2.51 31.51
C GLN A 323 -8.10 -3.21 30.84
N MET A 324 -8.12 -3.32 29.51
CA MET A 324 -7.03 -3.95 28.75
C MET A 324 -5.72 -3.16 28.85
N GLU A 325 -5.79 -1.83 28.81
CA GLU A 325 -4.62 -0.95 28.97
C GLU A 325 -3.99 -1.08 30.35
N GLU A 326 -4.80 -1.16 31.41
CA GLU A 326 -4.33 -1.37 32.79
C GLU A 326 -3.63 -2.73 32.95
N GLU A 327 -4.24 -3.81 32.46
CA GLU A 327 -3.62 -5.14 32.49
C GLU A 327 -2.31 -5.21 31.69
N TYR A 328 -2.25 -4.50 30.55
CA TYR A 328 -1.05 -4.44 29.73
C TYR A 328 0.07 -3.67 30.45
N ALA A 329 -0.26 -2.52 31.04
CA ALA A 329 0.68 -1.71 31.81
C ALA A 329 1.24 -2.48 33.02
N GLU A 330 0.39 -3.24 33.73
CA GLU A 330 0.82 -4.08 34.86
C GLU A 330 1.81 -5.17 34.42
N LYS A 331 1.49 -5.88 33.32
CA LYS A 331 2.38 -6.93 32.78
C LYS A 331 3.72 -6.37 32.31
N LEU A 332 3.71 -5.21 31.64
CA LEU A 332 4.93 -4.55 31.19
C LEU A 332 5.81 -4.13 32.38
N SER A 333 5.21 -3.56 33.43
CA SER A 333 5.93 -3.18 34.65
C SER A 333 6.63 -4.37 35.32
N LYS A 334 5.94 -5.53 35.41
CA LYS A 334 6.54 -6.75 35.95
C LYS A 334 7.72 -7.27 35.12
N LEU A 335 7.62 -7.21 33.79
CA LEU A 335 8.71 -7.61 32.90
C LEU A 335 9.93 -6.69 33.05
N CYS A 336 9.74 -5.38 33.06
CA CYS A 336 10.85 -4.43 33.25
C CYS A 336 11.55 -4.62 34.61
N LEU A 337 10.80 -4.91 35.67
CA LEU A 337 11.38 -5.21 36.98
C LEU A 337 12.25 -6.47 36.90
N HIS A 338 11.74 -7.55 36.31
CA HIS A 338 12.47 -8.80 36.16
C HIS A 338 13.76 -8.64 35.34
N GLU A 339 13.70 -7.95 34.19
CA GLU A 339 14.89 -7.66 33.37
C GLU A 339 15.95 -6.85 34.14
N THR A 340 15.50 -5.90 34.96
CA THR A 340 16.39 -5.10 35.80
C THR A 340 17.07 -5.96 36.87
N GLU A 341 16.31 -6.84 37.54
CA GLU A 341 16.82 -7.77 38.55
C GLU A 341 17.81 -8.79 37.96
N GLU A 342 17.53 -9.33 36.77
CA GLU A 342 18.46 -10.22 36.06
C GLU A 342 19.75 -9.50 35.64
N THR A 343 19.64 -8.27 35.14
CA THR A 343 20.80 -7.46 34.78
C THR A 343 21.66 -7.18 36.00
N GLN A 344 21.05 -6.82 37.13
CA GLN A 344 21.76 -6.60 38.40
C GLN A 344 22.48 -7.87 38.87
N ARG A 345 21.82 -9.03 38.81
CA ARG A 345 22.40 -10.32 39.17
C ARG A 345 23.61 -10.66 38.30
N LYS A 346 23.50 -10.50 36.99
CA LYS A 346 24.60 -10.75 36.05
C LYS A 346 25.79 -9.83 36.33
N LYS A 347 25.56 -8.55 36.60
CA LYS A 347 26.61 -7.59 36.97
C LYS A 347 27.33 -7.97 38.26
N LEU A 348 26.60 -8.49 39.24
CA LEU A 348 27.17 -8.95 40.50
C LEU A 348 28.03 -10.21 40.31
N ASP A 349 27.61 -11.14 39.45
CA ASP A 349 28.40 -12.31 39.11
C ASP A 349 29.67 -11.96 38.31
N GLU A 350 29.58 -11.03 37.34
CA GLU A 350 30.74 -10.47 36.63
C GLU A 350 31.75 -9.85 37.61
N LEU A 351 31.27 -9.10 38.62
CA LEU A 351 32.12 -8.47 39.63
C LEU A 351 32.83 -9.49 40.52
N LYS A 352 32.14 -10.56 40.94
CA LYS A 352 32.76 -11.66 41.70
C LYS A 352 33.86 -12.36 40.91
N VAL A 353 33.63 -12.61 39.62
CA VAL A 353 34.65 -13.22 38.75
C VAL A 353 35.87 -12.30 38.66
N LEU A 354 35.67 -11.00 38.49
CA LEU A 354 36.76 -10.03 38.44
C LEU A 354 37.54 -9.97 39.76
N GLU A 355 36.85 -9.94 40.91
CA GLU A 355 37.46 -9.92 42.24
C GLU A 355 38.31 -11.18 42.49
N ASN A 356 37.79 -12.36 42.12
CA ASN A 356 38.53 -13.61 42.21
C ASN A 356 39.79 -13.58 41.33
N SER A 357 39.67 -13.12 40.08
CA SER A 357 40.82 -12.99 39.18
C SER A 357 41.88 -12.02 39.71
N TYR A 358 41.44 -10.93 40.36
CA TYR A 358 42.34 -9.96 40.98
C TYR A 358 43.08 -10.58 42.16
N PHE A 359 42.39 -11.35 43.00
CA PHE A 359 43.01 -12.06 44.11
C PHE A 359 44.04 -13.10 43.64
N ASP A 360 43.72 -13.85 42.58
CA ASP A 360 44.65 -14.82 42.00
C ASP A 360 45.87 -14.16 41.36
N TYR A 361 45.67 -13.05 40.65
CA TYR A 361 46.76 -12.22 40.14
C TYR A 361 47.66 -11.72 41.28
N TYR A 362 47.07 -11.20 42.36
CA TYR A 362 47.82 -10.72 43.51
C TYR A 362 48.64 -11.84 44.18
N LYS A 363 48.02 -13.01 44.35
CA LYS A 363 48.70 -14.20 44.90
C LYS A 363 49.85 -14.66 44.01
N MET A 364 49.66 -14.67 42.70
CA MET A 364 50.72 -14.98 41.73
C MET A 364 51.87 -13.98 41.82
N LYS A 365 51.54 -12.68 41.79
CA LYS A 365 52.52 -11.58 41.90
C LYS A 365 53.37 -11.71 43.17
N LYS A 366 52.75 -12.04 44.31
CA LYS A 366 53.48 -12.24 45.57
C LYS A 366 54.48 -13.38 45.48
N ARG A 367 54.07 -14.54 44.94
CA ARG A 367 54.99 -15.69 44.74
C ARG A 367 56.15 -15.32 43.83
N MET A 368 55.89 -14.64 42.73
CA MET A 368 56.95 -14.18 41.82
C MET A 368 57.93 -13.23 42.51
N GLN A 369 57.43 -12.31 43.34
CA GLN A 369 58.29 -11.42 44.12
C GLN A 369 59.17 -12.19 45.11
N ASP A 370 58.60 -13.15 45.83
CA ASP A 370 59.34 -14.00 46.77
C ASP A 370 60.45 -14.81 46.05
N GLU A 371 60.18 -15.30 44.84
CA GLU A 371 61.16 -16.00 43.99
C GLU A 371 62.29 -15.08 43.52
N ILE A 372 61.96 -13.85 43.08
CA ILE A 372 62.93 -12.83 42.67
C ILE A 372 63.82 -12.45 43.85
N ASP A 373 63.24 -12.16 45.01
CA ASP A 373 63.98 -11.80 46.22
C ASP A 373 64.88 -12.95 46.69
N GLY A 374 64.41 -14.20 46.53
CA GLY A 374 65.21 -15.40 46.79
C GLY A 374 66.39 -15.56 45.82
N LEU A 375 66.17 -15.29 44.52
CA LEU A 375 67.23 -15.29 43.50
C LEU A 375 68.28 -14.22 43.78
N LEU A 376 67.85 -12.98 44.05
CA LEU A 376 68.74 -11.87 44.37
C LEU A 376 69.62 -12.18 45.60
N ARG A 377 69.03 -12.75 46.66
CA ARG A 377 69.80 -13.19 47.85
C ARG A 377 70.84 -14.25 47.52
N ARG A 378 70.50 -15.25 46.70
CA ARG A 378 71.46 -16.27 46.26
C ARG A 378 72.58 -15.69 45.41
N MET A 379 72.25 -14.78 44.48
CA MET A 379 73.25 -14.10 43.65
C MET A 379 74.24 -13.29 44.50
N GLU A 380 73.77 -12.56 45.50
CA GLU A 380 74.63 -11.78 46.41
C GLU A 380 75.49 -12.69 47.29
N ALA A 381 74.95 -13.80 47.81
CA ALA A 381 75.73 -14.77 48.57
C ALA A 381 76.85 -15.41 47.74
N THR A 382 76.57 -15.79 46.49
CA THR A 382 77.60 -16.30 45.56
C THR A 382 78.66 -15.25 45.30
N LYS A 383 78.28 -13.99 45.08
CA LYS A 383 79.22 -12.89 44.88
C LYS A 383 80.17 -12.70 46.08
N GLN A 384 79.66 -12.80 47.30
CA GLN A 384 80.47 -12.68 48.52
C GLN A 384 81.42 -13.86 48.77
N GLN A 385 81.13 -15.04 48.20
CA GLN A 385 82.02 -16.21 48.27
C GLN A 385 83.19 -16.15 47.27
N TRP A 386 83.13 -15.23 46.30
CA TRP A 386 84.11 -15.09 45.21
C TRP A 386 85.01 -13.85 45.40
N VAL A 387 84.86 -13.14 46.53
CA VAL A 387 85.76 -12.11 47.08
C VAL A 387 86.49 -12.74 48.25
#